data_AF-A0A6B9FR56-F1
#
_entry.id   AF-A0A6B9FR56-F1
#
_cell.length_a   1.000
_cell.length_b   1.000
_cell.length_c   1.000
_cell.angle_alpha   90.00
_cell.angle_beta   90.00
_cell.angle_gamma   90.00
#
_symmetry.space_group_name_H-M   'P 1'
#
loop_
_entity.id
_entity.type
_entity.pdbx_description
1 polymer ?
#
loop_
_entity_poly.entity_id
_entity_poly.type
_entity_poly.pdbx_seq_one_letter_code
_entity_poly.pdbx_strand_id
1 'polypeptide(L)'
;MAKEIPSVGDLRRKSEVTDEEIEVATAAYLKDEAAKPFAFRSGHAIDVAKAIEMHPQAKKLLADEDTTPGLRRTMMKTAVIMGFPVQV
;
A
#
# COMPACT_ATOMS: atom_id res chain seq x y z
N MET A 1 8.57 -21.36 -15.38
CA MET A 1 8.10 -19.96 -15.47
C MET A 1 8.18 -19.37 -14.07
N ALA A 2 8.81 -18.21 -13.89
CA ALA A 2 8.85 -17.57 -12.58
C ALA A 2 7.42 -17.17 -12.20
N LYS A 3 6.98 -17.55 -10.99
CA LYS A 3 5.67 -17.15 -10.47
C LYS A 3 5.73 -15.63 -10.27
N GLU A 4 5.06 -14.85 -11.13
CA GLU A 4 4.96 -13.40 -10.93
C GLU A 4 4.33 -13.15 -9.57
N ILE A 5 5.01 -12.37 -8.74
CA ILE A 5 4.47 -11.92 -7.46
C ILE A 5 3.44 -10.84 -7.79
N PRO A 6 2.14 -11.06 -7.53
CA PRO A 6 1.12 -10.08 -7.89
C PRO A 6 1.30 -8.82 -7.05
N SER A 7 1.13 -7.64 -7.65
CA SER A 7 0.97 -6.40 -6.91
C SER A 7 -0.42 -6.34 -6.25
N VAL A 8 -0.62 -5.43 -5.28
CA VAL A 8 -1.97 -5.15 -4.76
C VAL A 8 -2.92 -4.73 -5.89
N GLY A 9 -2.42 -3.99 -6.89
CA GLY A 9 -3.18 -3.63 -8.09
C GLY A 9 -3.60 -4.83 -8.94
N ASP A 10 -2.79 -5.88 -9.02
CA ASP A 10 -3.16 -7.15 -9.68
C ASP A 10 -4.28 -7.86 -8.90
N LEU A 11 -4.14 -7.95 -7.59
CA LEU A 11 -5.16 -8.55 -6.72
C LEU A 11 -6.48 -7.78 -6.78
N ARG A 12 -6.41 -6.44 -6.83
CA ARG A 12 -7.57 -5.57 -7.03
C ARG A 12 -8.25 -5.82 -8.37
N ARG A 13 -7.49 -5.94 -9.46
CA ARG A 13 -8.05 -6.28 -10.80
C ARG A 13 -8.75 -7.63 -10.83
N LYS A 14 -8.35 -8.57 -9.98
CA LYS A 14 -8.96 -9.90 -9.81
C LYS A 14 -10.08 -9.92 -8.76
N SER A 15 -10.41 -8.78 -8.15
CA SER A 15 -11.37 -8.66 -7.05
C SER A 15 -11.00 -9.47 -5.80
N GLU A 16 -9.71 -9.80 -5.62
CA GLU A 16 -9.17 -10.44 -4.41
C GLU A 16 -8.87 -9.43 -3.29
N VAL A 17 -8.69 -8.16 -3.66
CA VAL A 17 -8.54 -7.03 -2.74
C VAL A 17 -9.47 -5.92 -3.19
N THR A 18 -10.16 -5.29 -2.26
CA THR A 18 -11.11 -4.20 -2.54
C THR A 18 -10.48 -2.82 -2.37
N ASP A 19 -11.08 -1.81 -3.01
CA ASP A 19 -10.71 -0.40 -2.78
C ASP A 19 -10.90 0.02 -1.32
N GLU A 20 -11.91 -0.53 -0.64
CA GLU A 20 -12.14 -0.30 0.79
C GLU A 20 -10.99 -0.86 1.63
N GLU A 21 -10.51 -2.07 1.35
CA GLU A 21 -9.37 -2.64 2.06
C GLU A 21 -8.08 -1.84 1.83
N ILE A 22 -7.85 -1.33 0.62
CA ILE A 22 -6.71 -0.44 0.33
C ILE A 22 -6.83 0.86 1.12
N GLU A 23 -8.04 1.41 1.25
CA GLU A 23 -8.30 2.58 2.07
C GLU A 23 -8.01 2.33 3.54
N VAL A 24 -8.46 1.18 4.07
CA VAL A 24 -8.24 0.79 5.46
C VAL A 24 -6.75 0.56 5.72
N ALA A 25 -6.01 -0.08 4.81
CA ALA A 25 -4.56 -0.25 4.91
C ALA A 25 -3.84 1.11 4.98
N THR A 26 -4.23 2.04 4.10
CA THR A 26 -3.70 3.41 4.06
C THR A 26 -4.01 4.15 5.37
N ALA A 27 -5.25 4.08 5.85
CA ALA A 27 -5.68 4.74 7.07
C ALA A 27 -5.04 4.13 8.33
N ALA A 28 -4.78 2.83 8.35
CA ALA A 28 -4.07 2.17 9.44
C ALA A 28 -2.63 2.67 9.56
N TYR A 29 -1.91 2.77 8.43
CA TYR A 29 -0.55 3.33 8.40
C TYR A 29 -0.51 4.81 8.80
N LEU A 30 -1.49 5.62 8.37
CA LEU A 30 -1.57 7.02 8.79
C LEU A 30 -1.80 7.21 10.29
N LYS A 31 -2.41 6.22 10.96
CA LYS A 31 -2.61 6.25 12.43
C LYS A 31 -1.35 5.79 13.17
N ASP A 32 -0.60 4.87 12.58
CA ASP A 32 0.61 4.29 13.13
C ASP A 32 1.57 3.90 12.01
N GLU A 33 2.60 4.74 11.79
CA GLU A 33 3.61 4.50 10.75
C GLU A 33 4.51 3.29 11.09
N ALA A 34 4.46 2.80 12.34
CA ALA A 34 5.13 1.57 12.78
C ALA A 34 4.18 0.35 12.80
N ALA A 35 3.00 0.47 12.17
CA ALA A 35 2.02 -0.60 12.10
C ALA A 35 2.61 -1.87 11.47
N LYS A 36 2.17 -3.02 11.99
CA LYS A 36 2.44 -4.32 11.37
C LYS A 36 1.87 -4.38 9.95
N PRO A 37 2.38 -5.28 9.08
CA PRO A 37 1.81 -5.50 7.76
C PRO A 37 0.29 -5.68 7.82
N PHE A 38 -0.43 -4.96 6.95
CA PHE A 38 -1.88 -5.00 6.88
C PHE A 38 -2.32 -6.26 6.15
N ALA A 39 -3.12 -7.10 6.80
CA ALA A 39 -3.66 -8.32 6.20
C ALA A 39 -4.99 -8.03 5.48
N PHE A 40 -5.00 -8.31 4.17
CA PHE A 40 -6.20 -8.37 3.34
C PHE A 40 -7.00 -9.64 3.62
N ARG A 41 -8.31 -9.60 3.35
CA ARG A 41 -9.20 -10.75 3.51
C ARG A 41 -8.85 -11.94 2.60
N SER A 42 -8.14 -11.70 1.50
CA SER A 42 -7.65 -12.75 0.59
C SER A 42 -6.47 -13.56 1.12
N GLY A 43 -6.00 -13.30 2.34
CA GLY A 43 -4.81 -13.97 2.89
C GLY A 43 -3.50 -13.40 2.35
N HIS A 44 -3.52 -12.17 1.85
CA HIS A 44 -2.34 -11.42 1.46
C HIS A 44 -2.05 -10.35 2.50
N ALA A 45 -0.80 -10.03 2.78
CA ALA A 45 -0.41 -8.96 3.68
C ALA A 45 0.53 -7.96 2.99
N ILE A 46 0.27 -6.67 3.16
CA ILE A 46 1.11 -5.58 2.64
C ILE A 46 1.78 -4.82 3.78
N ASP A 47 3.10 -4.68 3.67
CA ASP A 47 3.86 -3.73 4.48
C ASP A 47 3.82 -2.36 3.78
N VAL A 48 3.04 -1.42 4.34
CA VAL A 48 2.83 -0.10 3.74
C VAL A 48 4.11 0.75 3.79
N ALA A 49 4.91 0.65 4.86
CA ALA A 49 6.18 1.34 4.96
C ALA A 49 7.12 0.87 3.83
N LYS A 50 7.26 -0.45 3.69
CA LYS A 50 8.09 -1.04 2.63
C LYS A 50 7.57 -0.69 1.23
N ALA A 51 6.25 -0.65 1.03
CA ALA A 51 5.66 -0.23 -0.25
C ALA A 51 6.02 1.23 -0.59
N ILE A 52 6.00 2.13 0.40
CA ILE A 52 6.45 3.52 0.24
C ILE A 52 7.95 3.59 -0.07
N GLU A 53 8.77 2.82 0.63
CA GLU A 53 10.23 2.79 0.40
C GLU A 53 10.60 2.33 -1.01
N MET A 54 9.84 1.38 -1.56
CA MET A 54 10.02 0.90 -2.94
C MET A 54 9.51 1.89 -4.00
N HIS A 55 8.85 2.98 -3.60
CA HIS A 55 8.32 4.00 -4.51
C HIS A 55 9.00 5.37 -4.25
N PRO A 56 10.15 5.68 -4.89
CA PRO A 56 10.98 6.86 -4.58
C PRO A 56 10.23 8.20 -4.58
N GLN A 57 9.28 8.37 -5.50
CA GLN A 57 8.45 9.58 -5.56
C GLN A 57 7.48 9.68 -4.37
N ALA A 58 6.89 8.58 -3.93
CA ALA A 58 6.01 8.56 -2.77
C ALA A 58 6.83 8.83 -1.51
N LYS A 59 8.00 8.19 -1.36
CA LYS A 59 8.92 8.46 -0.24
C LYS A 59 9.29 9.95 -0.15
N LYS A 60 9.70 10.57 -1.28
CA LYS A 60 10.09 11.99 -1.30
C LYS A 60 8.93 12.90 -0.91
N LEU A 61 7.75 12.66 -1.49
CA LEU A 61 6.58 13.50 -1.28
C LEU A 61 5.99 13.32 0.12
N LEU A 62 5.95 12.09 0.64
CA LEU A 62 5.44 11.81 1.99
C LEU A 62 6.37 12.32 3.10
N ALA A 63 7.65 12.55 2.80
CA ALA A 63 8.62 13.19 3.71
C ALA A 63 8.54 14.73 3.71
N ASP A 64 7.81 15.32 2.76
CA ASP A 64 7.64 16.78 2.66
C ASP A 64 6.43 17.22 3.49
N GLU A 65 6.69 18.02 4.53
CA GLU A 65 5.65 18.53 5.45
C GLU A 65 4.69 19.52 4.77
N ASP A 66 5.10 20.16 3.68
CA ASP A 66 4.25 21.09 2.90
C ASP A 66 3.29 20.34 1.96
N THR A 67 3.39 19.01 1.89
CA THR A 67 2.48 18.19 1.09
C THR A 67 1.05 18.30 1.61
N THR A 68 0.15 18.72 0.73
CA THR A 68 -1.28 18.77 1.06
C THR A 68 -1.83 17.41 1.51
N PRO A 69 -2.76 17.35 2.49
CA PRO A 69 -3.30 16.08 2.99
C PRO A 69 -3.92 15.19 1.89
N GLY A 70 -4.58 15.80 0.89
CA GLY A 70 -5.18 15.08 -0.24
C GLY A 70 -4.13 14.41 -1.14
N LEU A 71 -3.02 15.10 -1.41
CA LEU A 71 -1.92 14.56 -2.19
C LEU A 71 -1.16 13.48 -1.41
N ARG A 72 -0.94 13.68 -0.11
CA ARG A 72 -0.34 12.68 0.80
C ARG A 72 -1.12 11.37 0.75
N ARG A 73 -2.44 11.43 0.92
CA ARG A 73 -3.32 10.24 0.85
C ARG A 73 -3.28 9.56 -0.52
N THR A 74 -3.29 10.34 -1.60
CA THR A 74 -3.24 9.81 -2.98
C THR A 74 -1.92 9.08 -3.26
N MET A 75 -0.78 9.64 -2.85
CA MET A 75 0.52 8.99 -3.03
C MET A 75 0.67 7.74 -2.18
N MET A 76 0.14 7.75 -0.96
CA MET A 76 0.15 6.56 -0.11
C MET A 76 -0.67 5.41 -0.70
N LYS A 77 -1.89 5.69 -1.18
CA LYS A 77 -2.69 4.70 -1.93
C LYS A 77 -1.96 4.17 -3.15
N THR A 78 -1.30 5.06 -3.89
CA THR A 78 -0.53 4.67 -5.08
C THR A 78 0.60 3.71 -4.70
N ALA A 79 1.35 4.02 -3.64
CA ALA A 79 2.39 3.13 -3.13
C ALA A 79 1.82 1.77 -2.70
N VAL A 80 0.68 1.73 -2.00
CA VAL A 80 0.00 0.47 -1.63
C VAL A 80 -0.40 -0.32 -2.86
N ILE A 81 -1.06 0.31 -3.85
CA ILE A 81 -1.51 -0.35 -5.08
C ILE A 81 -0.33 -0.93 -5.89
N MET A 82 0.79 -0.23 -5.94
CA MET A 82 2.01 -0.69 -6.62
C MET A 82 2.86 -1.64 -5.77
N GLY A 83 2.53 -1.80 -4.49
CA GLY A 83 3.24 -2.66 -3.56
C GLY A 83 3.03 -4.14 -3.85
N PHE A 84 3.99 -4.96 -3.44
CA PHE A 84 3.98 -6.41 -3.59
C PHE A 84 3.67 -7.07 -2.24
N PRO A 85 2.41 -7.52 -2.02
CA PRO A 85 2.05 -8.21 -0.80
C PRO A 85 2.64 -9.63 -0.76
N VAL A 86 2.73 -10.19 0.45
CA VAL A 86 3.09 -11.58 0.70
C VAL A 86 1.86 -12.39 1.06
N GLN A 87 1.82 -13.67 0.67
CA GLN A 87 0.74 -14.58 1.09
C GLN A 87 1.02 -15.04 2.53
N VAL A 88 0.03 -14.95 3.42
CA VAL A 88 0.11 -15.27 4.85
C VAL A 88 -0.84 -16.38 5.27
#